data_AF-A0A957K2E3-F1
#
_entry.id   AF-A0A957K2E3-F1
#
_cell.length_a   1.000
_cell.length_b   1.000
_cell.length_c   1.000
_cell.angle_alpha   90.00
_cell.angle_beta   90.00
_cell.angle_gamma   90.00
#
_symmetry.space_group_name_H-M   'P 1'
#
loop_
_entity.id
_entity.type
_entity.pdbx_description
1 polymer ?
#
loop_
_entity_poly.entity_id
_entity_poly.type
_entity_poly.pdbx_seq_one_letter_code
_entity_poly.pdbx_strand_id
1 'polypeptide(L)'
;MKLSRIFLTITLTIFLLAAAVGEALAHAVPVTSVPTANTIVETAPEELRIQFNEPVVPELSRIDLLTQAGQRIEVGALAPGNAENSSLILPLPPLDNGTYLVSWQVLSAVDGHTTTGTYSFGIGVASLAGVVGNTQTAAQIDPLSATARWLSLTAIVLLLGLFSFRPVLWLPARPAGDLPENYASVDQKIYNAGLVIAWLAVSLMIVAGMLTLTDQVTTYQLFTGNNLIAWLSTRFGWMWLGRLIVTFILAAILGRIRAFPAGARDPLWWAGLALTLLLAVTASLISHSAALLRDSLNATLTDLVHLLAAGIWGGGLVQLALAAWYTRELAPATRTTINLKLIVQFSLLAGLSVGLLLASGSYLASIHVATWTALFGTTYGRIL
;
A
#
# COMPACT_ATOMS: atom_id res chain seq x y z
N MET A 1 -20.17 -25.31 -19.52
CA MET A 1 -19.22 -24.83 -20.56
C MET A 1 -19.38 -23.36 -20.95
N LYS A 2 -20.60 -22.79 -21.08
CA LYS A 2 -20.76 -21.36 -21.44
C LYS A 2 -20.31 -20.40 -20.31
N LEU A 3 -20.67 -20.69 -19.06
CA LEU A 3 -20.26 -19.86 -17.91
C LEU A 3 -18.75 -19.85 -17.66
N SER A 4 -18.07 -21.01 -17.78
CA SER A 4 -16.63 -21.10 -17.55
C SER A 4 -15.80 -20.40 -18.64
N ARG A 5 -16.31 -20.38 -19.88
CA ARG A 5 -15.70 -19.60 -20.99
C ARG A 5 -15.91 -18.10 -20.80
N ILE A 6 -17.10 -17.68 -20.37
CA ILE A 6 -17.37 -16.26 -20.05
C ILE A 6 -16.49 -15.79 -18.89
N PHE A 7 -16.35 -16.59 -17.83
CA PHE A 7 -15.48 -16.28 -16.71
C PHE A 7 -14.01 -16.20 -17.13
N LEU A 8 -13.52 -17.18 -17.91
CA LEU A 8 -12.16 -17.17 -18.43
C LEU A 8 -11.90 -15.97 -19.34
N THR A 9 -12.81 -15.64 -20.25
CA THR A 9 -12.70 -14.48 -21.13
C THR A 9 -12.70 -13.18 -20.32
N ILE A 10 -13.59 -13.03 -19.33
CA ILE A 10 -13.61 -11.85 -18.45
C ILE A 10 -12.31 -11.75 -17.66
N THR A 11 -11.82 -12.85 -17.06
CA THR A 11 -10.54 -12.87 -16.36
C THR A 11 -9.37 -12.52 -17.27
N LEU A 12 -9.33 -13.06 -18.50
CA LEU A 12 -8.27 -12.77 -19.47
C LEU A 12 -8.33 -11.30 -19.92
N THR A 13 -9.53 -10.76 -20.14
CA THR A 13 -9.74 -9.35 -20.51
C THR A 13 -9.37 -8.42 -19.36
N ILE A 14 -9.68 -8.77 -18.10
CA ILE A 14 -9.24 -8.02 -16.91
C ILE A 14 -7.71 -8.10 -16.77
N PHE A 15 -7.10 -9.25 -17.02
CA PHE A 15 -5.64 -9.41 -16.97
C PHE A 15 -4.95 -8.60 -18.07
N LEU A 16 -5.54 -8.54 -19.27
CA LEU A 16 -5.09 -7.73 -20.40
C LEU A 16 -5.33 -6.23 -20.18
N LEU A 17 -6.40 -5.84 -19.47
CA LEU A 17 -6.65 -4.46 -19.04
C LEU A 17 -5.74 -4.03 -17.87
N ALA A 18 -5.37 -4.96 -16.99
CA ALA A 18 -4.43 -4.72 -15.90
C ALA A 18 -2.97 -4.60 -16.38
N ALA A 19 -2.65 -5.12 -17.57
CA ALA A 19 -1.37 -4.90 -18.23
C ALA A 19 -1.21 -3.46 -18.79
N ALA A 20 -2.22 -2.60 -18.66
CA ALA A 20 -2.21 -1.21 -19.10
C ALA A 20 -1.96 -0.22 -17.94
N VAL A 21 -0.86 -0.39 -17.21
CA VAL A 21 -0.50 0.52 -16.11
C VAL A 21 0.28 1.72 -16.67
N GLY A 22 -0.35 2.90 -16.68
CA GLY A 22 0.35 4.18 -16.85
C GLY A 22 1.12 4.57 -15.58
N GLU A 23 1.94 5.62 -15.64
CA GLU A 23 2.55 6.21 -14.44
C GLU A 23 1.45 6.62 -13.46
N ALA A 24 1.31 5.88 -12.36
CA ALA A 24 0.46 6.29 -11.26
C ALA A 24 1.18 7.46 -10.55
N LEU A 25 0.57 8.65 -10.56
CA LEU A 25 1.04 9.81 -9.78
C LEU A 25 0.68 9.59 -8.31
N ALA A 26 1.33 8.61 -7.69
CA ALA A 26 0.90 8.05 -6.42
C ALA A 26 1.63 8.64 -5.21
N HIS A 27 2.45 9.68 -5.32
CA HIS A 27 3.25 10.15 -4.19
C HIS A 27 3.24 11.68 -4.10
N ALA A 28 3.79 12.22 -3.01
CA ALA A 28 4.09 13.65 -2.84
C ALA A 28 4.95 14.18 -3.99
N VAL A 29 4.29 14.66 -5.04
CA VAL A 29 4.93 15.24 -6.22
C VAL A 29 4.59 16.72 -6.32
N PRO A 30 5.54 17.56 -6.77
CA PRO A 30 5.26 18.96 -7.04
C PRO A 30 4.11 19.14 -8.05
N VAL A 31 3.12 19.93 -7.68
CA VAL A 31 2.01 20.39 -8.54
C VAL A 31 2.35 21.75 -9.14
N THR A 32 2.86 22.67 -8.33
CA THR A 32 3.34 24.00 -8.76
C THR A 32 4.57 24.43 -7.99
N SER A 33 5.32 25.36 -8.57
CA SER A 33 6.50 25.95 -7.95
C SER A 33 6.62 27.45 -8.27
N VAL A 34 7.25 28.18 -7.34
CA VAL A 34 7.65 29.58 -7.50
C VAL A 34 9.14 29.66 -7.13
N PRO A 35 10.02 30.11 -8.05
CA PRO A 35 9.80 30.27 -9.49
C PRO A 35 9.27 29.01 -10.15
N THR A 36 8.53 29.18 -11.25
CA THR A 36 8.01 28.05 -12.01
C THR A 36 9.14 27.18 -12.53
N ALA A 37 8.99 25.86 -12.37
CA ALA A 37 9.98 24.91 -12.83
C ALA A 37 10.33 25.12 -14.31
N ASN A 38 11.63 25.13 -14.60
CA ASN A 38 12.23 25.25 -15.92
C ASN A 38 11.89 26.56 -16.65
N THR A 39 11.71 27.66 -15.90
CA THR A 39 11.51 29.00 -16.47
C THR A 39 12.65 29.96 -16.13
N ILE A 40 12.67 31.09 -16.83
CA ILE A 40 13.59 32.20 -16.60
C ILE A 40 12.76 33.36 -16.05
N VAL A 41 13.21 33.94 -14.95
CA VAL A 41 12.62 35.13 -14.32
C VAL A 41 13.54 36.34 -14.49
N GLU A 42 12.94 37.52 -14.57
CA GLU A 42 13.69 38.79 -14.72
C GLU A 42 14.35 39.22 -13.40
N THR A 43 13.66 38.98 -12.28
CA THR A 43 14.11 39.38 -10.94
C THR A 43 14.33 38.16 -10.06
N ALA A 44 15.32 38.25 -9.18
CA ALA A 44 15.59 37.21 -8.20
C ALA A 44 14.39 37.04 -7.25
N PRO A 45 13.90 35.81 -7.01
CA PRO A 45 12.82 35.56 -6.06
C PRO A 45 13.32 35.70 -4.62
N GLU A 46 12.46 36.16 -3.72
CA GLU A 46 12.75 36.23 -2.27
C GLU A 46 12.61 34.86 -1.58
N GLU A 47 11.83 33.94 -2.17
CA GLU A 47 11.59 32.60 -1.65
C GLU A 47 11.45 31.58 -2.79
N LEU A 48 11.79 30.32 -2.49
CA LEU A 48 11.26 29.18 -3.23
C LEU A 48 9.98 28.69 -2.55
N ARG A 49 8.97 28.40 -3.35
CA ARG A 49 7.76 27.74 -2.88
C ARG A 49 7.47 26.53 -3.75
N ILE A 50 7.23 25.39 -3.14
CA ILE A 50 6.79 24.16 -3.84
C ILE A 50 5.46 23.72 -3.24
N GLN A 51 4.44 23.56 -4.07
CA GLN A 51 3.15 22.98 -3.71
C GLN A 51 3.14 21.52 -4.14
N PHE A 52 2.77 20.63 -3.23
CA PHE A 52 2.62 19.18 -3.44
C PHE A 52 1.15 18.79 -3.54
N ASN A 53 0.89 17.62 -4.10
CA ASN A 53 -0.45 17.02 -4.23
C ASN A 53 -0.96 16.32 -2.95
N GLU A 54 -0.13 16.23 -1.91
CA GLU A 54 -0.46 15.68 -0.61
C GLU A 54 0.37 16.37 0.51
N PRO A 55 -0.03 16.24 1.79
CA PRO A 55 0.72 16.77 2.92
C PRO A 55 2.12 16.15 3.09
N VAL A 56 3.12 16.97 3.37
CA VAL A 56 4.50 16.55 3.66
C VAL A 56 4.92 16.90 5.09
N VAL A 57 6.07 16.39 5.54
CA VAL A 57 6.66 16.66 6.86
C VAL A 57 7.84 17.62 6.72
N PRO A 58 7.69 18.94 7.00
CA PRO A 58 8.77 19.92 6.80
C PRO A 58 10.07 19.56 7.54
N GLU A 59 9.96 19.07 8.77
CA GLU A 59 11.11 18.70 9.62
C GLU A 59 11.91 17.52 9.08
N LEU A 60 11.27 16.69 8.26
CA LEU A 60 11.88 15.52 7.61
C LEU A 60 11.96 15.73 6.09
N SER A 61 11.90 16.98 5.62
CA SER A 61 12.01 17.33 4.21
C SER A 61 13.19 18.28 4.00
N ARG A 62 13.70 18.32 2.77
CA ARG A 62 14.83 19.16 2.40
C ARG A 62 14.65 19.73 1.00
N ILE A 63 15.01 21.00 0.86
CA ILE A 63 15.19 21.67 -0.42
C ILE A 63 16.60 22.26 -0.43
N ASP A 64 17.37 21.89 -1.45
CA ASP A 64 18.71 22.41 -1.71
C ASP A 64 18.70 23.26 -2.97
N LEU A 65 19.39 24.39 -2.90
CA LEU A 65 19.65 25.24 -4.05
C LEU A 65 21.11 25.12 -4.45
N LEU A 66 21.37 24.86 -5.73
CA LEU A 66 22.70 24.75 -6.30
C LEU A 66 22.85 25.72 -7.47
N THR A 67 24.05 26.26 -7.66
CA THR A 67 24.43 27.00 -8.86
C THR A 67 24.64 26.06 -10.04
N GLN A 68 24.75 26.61 -11.26
CA GLN A 68 25.15 25.84 -12.45
C GLN A 68 26.48 25.09 -12.29
N ALA A 69 27.39 25.57 -11.44
CA ALA A 69 28.66 24.90 -11.14
C ALA A 69 28.53 23.73 -10.15
N GLY A 70 27.30 23.42 -9.68
CA GLY A 70 27.05 22.40 -8.67
C GLY A 70 27.39 22.85 -7.23
N GLN A 71 27.72 24.12 -7.03
CA GLN A 71 27.98 24.66 -5.70
C GLN A 71 26.66 24.91 -4.97
N ARG A 72 26.53 24.35 -3.77
CA ARG A 72 25.36 24.55 -2.91
C ARG A 72 25.34 25.97 -2.33
N ILE A 73 24.16 26.58 -2.34
CA ILE A 73 23.87 27.88 -1.77
C ILE A 73 23.27 27.69 -0.38
N GLU A 74 23.75 28.46 0.60
CA GLU A 74 23.15 28.50 1.92
C GLU A 74 21.80 29.22 1.86
N VAL A 75 20.77 28.59 2.43
CA VAL A 75 19.37 29.02 2.35
C VAL A 75 18.77 29.10 3.75
N GLY A 76 17.64 29.78 3.88
CA GLY A 76 16.91 29.86 5.15
C GLY A 76 16.37 28.52 5.64
N ALA A 77 15.70 28.55 6.79
CA ALA A 77 14.99 27.38 7.31
C ALA A 77 13.75 27.08 6.46
N LEU A 78 13.56 25.79 6.14
CA LEU A 78 12.37 25.30 5.46
C LEU A 78 11.15 25.43 6.38
N ALA A 79 10.05 25.97 5.86
CA ALA A 79 8.83 26.21 6.62
C ALA A 79 7.58 25.72 5.86
N PRO A 80 6.50 25.33 6.57
CA PRO A 80 5.22 25.05 5.93
C PRO A 80 4.64 26.33 5.30
N GLY A 81 4.14 26.21 4.08
CA GLY A 81 3.54 27.31 3.32
C GLY A 81 2.02 27.42 3.44
N ASN A 82 1.37 26.46 4.08
CA ASN A 82 -0.07 26.42 4.37
C ASN A 82 -0.35 25.56 5.61
N ALA A 83 -1.59 25.59 6.11
CA ALA A 83 -1.99 24.86 7.32
C ALA A 83 -2.01 23.34 7.12
N GLU A 84 -2.22 22.88 5.89
CA GLU A 84 -2.27 21.47 5.52
C GLU A 84 -0.88 20.85 5.28
N ASN A 85 0.20 21.63 5.40
CA ASN A 85 1.58 21.24 5.10
C ASN A 85 1.75 20.61 3.70
N SER A 86 0.93 21.00 2.74
CA SER A 86 1.08 20.59 1.33
C SER A 86 1.90 21.61 0.52
N SER A 87 2.33 22.72 1.13
CA SER A 87 3.25 23.68 0.54
C SER A 87 4.49 23.82 1.43
N LEU A 88 5.66 23.93 0.82
CA LEU A 88 6.91 24.26 1.50
C LEU A 88 7.46 25.59 0.99
N ILE A 89 7.93 26.43 1.90
CA ILE A 89 8.60 27.71 1.63
C ILE A 89 10.05 27.62 2.09
N LEU A 90 10.96 28.06 1.24
CA LEU A 90 12.38 28.21 1.53
C LEU A 90 12.82 29.65 1.25
N PRO A 91 13.06 30.48 2.27
CA PRO A 91 13.59 31.82 2.10
C PRO A 91 14.96 31.79 1.41
N LEU A 92 15.15 32.67 0.43
CA LEU A 92 16.38 32.76 -0.35
C LEU A 92 17.22 33.97 0.04
N PRO A 93 18.56 33.86 0.05
CA PRO A 93 19.42 35.03 0.07
C PRO A 93 19.31 35.80 -1.26
N PRO A 94 19.84 37.02 -1.36
CA PRO A 94 20.02 37.69 -2.64
C PRO A 94 20.77 36.77 -3.62
N LEU A 95 20.19 36.58 -4.81
CA LEU A 95 20.76 35.74 -5.87
C LEU A 95 21.20 36.61 -7.05
N ASP A 96 22.39 36.31 -7.57
CA ASP A 96 22.90 36.93 -8.80
C ASP A 96 22.17 36.42 -10.05
N ASN A 97 22.42 37.05 -11.20
CA ASN A 97 21.99 36.50 -12.48
C ASN A 97 22.72 35.18 -12.75
N GLY A 98 21.98 34.14 -13.11
CA GLY A 98 22.53 32.81 -13.32
C GLY A 98 21.47 31.74 -13.44
N THR A 99 21.91 30.49 -13.56
CA THR A 99 21.01 29.34 -13.54
C THR A 99 21.19 28.55 -12.25
N TYR A 100 20.06 28.16 -11.67
CA TYR A 100 19.98 27.50 -10.38
C TYR A 100 19.24 26.17 -10.52
N LEU A 101 19.74 25.16 -9.82
CA LEU A 101 19.13 23.85 -9.69
C LEU A 101 18.51 23.72 -8.29
N VAL A 102 17.22 23.44 -8.25
CA VAL A 102 16.49 23.10 -7.05
C VAL A 102 16.44 21.58 -6.95
N SER A 103 17.01 21.02 -5.89
CA SER A 103 16.92 19.60 -5.55
C SER A 103 16.06 19.46 -4.30
N TRP A 104 15.05 18.59 -4.33
CA TRP A 104 14.16 18.39 -3.21
C TRP A 104 14.03 16.91 -2.84
N GLN A 105 13.84 16.66 -1.56
CA GLN A 105 13.47 15.38 -0.97
C GLN A 105 12.38 15.66 0.06
N VAL A 106 11.23 15.01 -0.05
CA VAL A 106 10.12 15.21 0.89
C VAL A 106 9.56 13.89 1.39
N LEU A 107 9.13 13.90 2.65
CA LEU A 107 8.41 12.79 3.27
C LEU A 107 6.92 13.09 3.28
N SER A 108 6.11 12.20 2.71
CA SER A 108 4.65 12.24 2.87
C SER A 108 4.24 12.04 4.32
N ALA A 109 3.39 12.92 4.85
CA ALA A 109 2.84 12.78 6.19
C ALA A 109 1.76 11.68 6.28
N VAL A 110 1.32 11.13 5.15
CA VAL A 110 0.20 10.18 5.06
C VAL A 110 0.66 8.78 4.71
N ASP A 111 1.36 8.60 3.58
CA ASP A 111 1.73 7.28 3.07
C ASP A 111 3.18 6.86 3.43
N GLY A 112 3.92 7.78 4.07
CA GLY A 112 5.28 7.60 4.57
C GLY A 112 6.35 7.49 3.50
N HIS A 113 6.02 7.81 2.25
CA HIS A 113 6.98 7.73 1.17
C HIS A 113 7.87 8.95 1.07
N THR A 114 9.12 8.64 0.75
CA THR A 114 10.11 9.62 0.31
C THR A 114 9.97 9.80 -1.19
N THR A 115 9.79 11.04 -1.61
CA THR A 115 9.92 11.43 -3.01
C THR A 115 11.09 12.38 -3.17
N THR A 116 11.75 12.30 -4.31
CA THR A 116 12.88 13.17 -4.65
C THR A 116 12.72 13.67 -6.07
N GLY A 117 13.27 14.85 -6.34
CA GLY A 117 13.34 15.34 -7.70
C GLY A 117 14.15 16.61 -7.81
N THR A 118 14.25 17.09 -9.05
CA THR A 118 15.00 18.29 -9.38
C THR A 118 14.25 19.12 -10.41
N TYR A 119 14.42 20.44 -10.37
CA TYR A 119 14.08 21.33 -11.46
C TYR A 119 15.02 22.52 -11.49
N SER A 120 15.10 23.21 -12.62
CA SER A 120 15.97 24.38 -12.76
C SER A 120 15.17 25.67 -12.91
N PHE A 121 15.75 26.82 -12.57
CA PHE A 121 15.24 28.13 -12.98
C PHE A 121 16.40 29.08 -13.26
N GLY A 122 16.16 30.08 -14.11
CA GLY A 122 17.15 31.09 -14.48
C GLY A 122 16.77 32.48 -13.98
N ILE A 123 17.76 33.30 -13.62
CA ILE A 123 17.60 34.71 -13.27
C ILE A 123 18.39 35.53 -14.29
N GLY A 124 17.71 36.34 -15.12
CA GLY A 124 18.36 37.25 -16.06
C GLY A 124 19.29 36.59 -17.10
N VAL A 125 19.11 35.30 -17.40
CA VAL A 125 19.90 34.53 -18.37
C VAL A 125 19.18 34.38 -19.71
N ALA A 126 19.93 34.16 -20.80
CA ALA A 126 19.35 33.98 -22.14
C ALA A 126 18.78 32.57 -22.38
N SER A 127 19.25 31.55 -21.66
CA SER A 127 18.88 30.14 -21.85
C SER A 127 19.22 29.29 -20.63
N LEU A 128 18.46 28.22 -20.40
CA LEU A 128 18.76 27.16 -19.41
C LEU A 128 19.61 26.01 -20.00
N ALA A 129 20.06 26.14 -21.26
CA ALA A 129 20.83 25.11 -21.94
C ALA A 129 22.16 24.82 -21.23
N GLY A 130 22.44 23.54 -20.96
CA GLY A 130 23.66 23.08 -20.29
C GLY A 130 23.49 22.74 -18.80
N VAL A 131 22.28 22.87 -18.24
CA VAL A 131 21.98 22.33 -16.90
C VAL A 131 21.59 20.85 -17.01
N VAL A 132 22.37 20.00 -16.33
CA VAL A 132 22.07 18.59 -16.11
C VAL A 132 20.89 18.49 -15.12
N GLY A 133 19.67 18.75 -15.59
CA GLY A 133 18.50 18.82 -14.71
C GLY A 133 17.15 19.06 -15.39
N ASN A 134 17.08 18.91 -16.72
CA ASN A 134 15.83 19.12 -17.48
C ASN A 134 14.80 17.98 -17.32
N THR A 135 15.06 17.02 -16.42
CA THR A 135 14.17 15.92 -16.14
C THR A 135 13.51 16.21 -14.80
N GLN A 136 12.19 16.43 -14.79
CA GLN A 136 11.39 16.06 -13.63
C GLN A 136 11.55 14.56 -13.50
N THR A 137 12.56 14.10 -12.76
CA THR A 137 12.76 12.68 -12.55
C THR A 137 11.55 12.19 -11.76
N ALA A 138 10.78 11.28 -12.36
CA ALA A 138 9.67 10.61 -11.70
C ALA A 138 10.14 10.10 -10.33
N ALA A 139 9.28 10.22 -9.31
CA ALA A 139 9.57 9.75 -7.96
C ALA A 139 10.17 8.33 -8.01
N GLN A 140 11.42 8.19 -7.57
CA GLN A 140 12.05 6.87 -7.53
C GLN A 140 11.41 6.05 -6.41
N ILE A 141 10.85 4.89 -6.77
CA ILE A 141 10.35 3.94 -5.79
C ILE A 141 11.55 3.22 -5.18
N ASP A 142 11.78 3.45 -3.89
CA ASP A 142 12.78 2.70 -3.13
C ASP A 142 12.40 1.20 -3.07
N PRO A 143 13.27 0.28 -3.54
CA PRO A 143 13.00 -1.16 -3.51
C PRO A 143 12.71 -1.71 -2.11
N LEU A 144 13.31 -1.13 -1.06
CA LEU A 144 13.10 -1.59 0.31
C LEU A 144 11.68 -1.27 0.79
N SER A 145 11.23 -0.03 0.59
CA SER A 145 9.85 0.40 0.85
C SER A 145 8.83 -0.42 0.04
N ALA A 146 9.08 -0.62 -1.26
CA ALA A 146 8.22 -1.44 -2.12
C ALA A 146 8.10 -2.88 -1.60
N THR A 147 9.22 -3.48 -1.20
CA THR A 147 9.26 -4.82 -0.63
C THR A 147 8.46 -4.88 0.68
N ALA A 148 8.66 -3.91 1.58
CA ALA A 148 7.92 -3.83 2.83
C ALA A 148 6.39 -3.80 2.60
N ARG A 149 5.93 -3.00 1.62
CA ARG A 149 4.51 -2.93 1.25
C ARG A 149 3.98 -4.26 0.72
N TRP A 150 4.70 -4.92 -0.20
CA TRP A 150 4.31 -6.23 -0.72
C TRP A 150 4.19 -7.29 0.38
N LEU A 151 5.16 -7.33 1.30
CA LEU A 151 5.11 -8.25 2.44
C LEU A 151 3.91 -7.96 3.36
N SER A 152 3.66 -6.69 3.69
CA SER A 152 2.53 -6.28 4.53
C SER A 152 1.17 -6.62 3.88
N LEU A 153 1.00 -6.35 2.58
CA LEU A 153 -0.24 -6.64 1.87
C LEU A 153 -0.46 -8.15 1.72
N THR A 154 0.59 -8.90 1.41
CA THR A 154 0.54 -10.37 1.34
C THR A 154 0.13 -10.95 2.69
N ALA A 155 0.69 -10.46 3.79
CA ALA A 155 0.30 -10.86 5.13
C ALA A 155 -1.19 -10.60 5.40
N ILE A 156 -1.71 -9.41 5.10
CA ILE A 156 -3.13 -9.07 5.28
C ILE A 156 -4.03 -9.97 4.44
N VAL A 157 -3.68 -10.23 3.17
CA VAL A 157 -4.46 -11.11 2.28
C VAL A 157 -4.50 -12.53 2.84
N LEU A 158 -3.37 -13.09 3.27
CA LEU A 158 -3.30 -14.42 3.87
C LEU A 158 -4.13 -14.51 5.16
N LEU A 159 -4.05 -13.51 6.03
CA LEU A 159 -4.79 -13.46 7.30
C LEU A 159 -6.30 -13.27 7.07
N LEU A 160 -6.71 -12.42 6.12
CA LEU A 160 -8.13 -12.21 5.80
C LEU A 160 -8.75 -13.50 5.28
N GLY A 161 -8.07 -14.14 4.32
CA GLY A 161 -8.47 -15.44 3.81
C GLY A 161 -8.58 -16.48 4.92
N LEU A 162 -7.55 -16.61 5.75
CA LEU A 162 -7.52 -17.54 6.87
C LEU A 162 -8.67 -17.31 7.85
N PHE A 163 -8.76 -16.12 8.44
CA PHE A 163 -9.69 -15.85 9.53
C PHE A 163 -11.14 -15.71 9.09
N SER A 164 -11.40 -15.41 7.82
CA SER A 164 -12.77 -15.46 7.26
C SER A 164 -13.17 -16.88 6.85
N PHE A 165 -12.26 -17.68 6.30
CA PHE A 165 -12.60 -18.99 5.71
C PHE A 165 -13.20 -19.95 6.74
N ARG A 166 -12.61 -20.06 7.93
CA ARG A 166 -13.09 -21.03 8.93
C ARG A 166 -14.55 -20.76 9.35
N PRO A 167 -14.90 -19.57 9.89
CA PRO A 167 -16.27 -19.30 10.33
C PRO A 167 -17.29 -19.21 9.19
N VAL A 168 -16.89 -18.69 8.02
CA VAL A 168 -17.84 -18.39 6.92
C VAL A 168 -18.05 -19.60 6.00
N LEU A 169 -17.05 -20.45 5.81
CA LEU A 169 -17.10 -21.54 4.82
C LEU A 169 -16.92 -22.91 5.47
N TRP A 170 -15.85 -23.11 6.25
CA TRP A 170 -15.53 -24.43 6.76
C TRP A 170 -16.55 -24.94 7.78
N LEU A 171 -16.88 -24.16 8.81
CA LEU A 171 -17.84 -24.56 9.83
C LEU A 171 -19.25 -24.78 9.26
N PRO A 172 -19.79 -23.90 8.38
CA PRO A 172 -21.08 -24.14 7.72
C PRO A 172 -21.09 -25.34 6.75
N ALA A 173 -19.93 -25.73 6.20
CA ALA A 173 -19.81 -26.91 5.34
C ALA A 173 -19.84 -28.24 6.10
N ARG A 174 -19.69 -28.20 7.44
CA ARG A 174 -19.73 -29.38 8.31
C ARG A 174 -20.99 -30.24 8.05
N PRO A 175 -20.87 -31.58 8.00
CA PRO A 175 -22.03 -32.47 7.91
C PRO A 175 -22.98 -32.31 9.11
N ALA A 176 -24.29 -32.42 8.87
CA ALA A 176 -25.28 -32.49 9.93
C ALA A 176 -25.34 -33.91 10.52
N GLY A 177 -25.53 -34.03 11.84
CA GLY A 177 -25.56 -35.32 12.54
C GLY A 177 -24.18 -35.79 13.02
N ASP A 178 -24.00 -37.11 13.09
CA ASP A 178 -22.75 -37.71 13.55
C ASP A 178 -21.58 -37.34 12.65
N LEU A 179 -20.45 -37.01 13.28
CA LEU A 179 -19.24 -36.67 12.54
C LEU A 179 -18.72 -37.91 11.81
N PRO A 180 -18.45 -37.81 10.50
CA PRO A 180 -17.83 -38.90 9.75
C PRO A 180 -16.53 -39.36 10.38
N GLU A 181 -16.20 -40.64 10.19
CA GLU A 181 -14.90 -41.19 10.54
C GLU A 181 -13.78 -40.32 9.94
N ASN A 182 -12.72 -40.06 10.71
CA ASN A 182 -11.60 -39.17 10.37
C ASN A 182 -11.90 -37.67 10.20
N TYR A 183 -13.14 -37.19 10.32
CA TYR A 183 -13.45 -35.75 10.20
C TYR A 183 -12.68 -34.89 11.20
N ALA A 184 -12.63 -35.29 12.47
CA ALA A 184 -11.91 -34.55 13.51
C ALA A 184 -10.40 -34.45 13.22
N SER A 185 -9.81 -35.51 12.65
CA SER A 185 -8.40 -35.53 12.23
C SER A 185 -8.16 -34.55 11.07
N VAL A 186 -9.05 -34.55 10.07
CA VAL A 186 -8.99 -33.63 8.92
C VAL A 186 -9.18 -32.17 9.34
N ASP A 187 -10.17 -31.87 10.20
CA ASP A 187 -10.37 -30.53 10.77
C ASP A 187 -9.11 -30.06 11.52
N GLN A 188 -8.52 -30.94 12.35
CA GLN A 188 -7.31 -30.61 13.09
C GLN A 188 -6.10 -30.37 12.17
N LYS A 189 -5.97 -31.11 11.05
CA LYS A 189 -4.93 -30.88 10.04
C LYS A 189 -5.10 -29.53 9.34
N ILE A 190 -6.31 -29.20 8.90
CA ILE A 190 -6.64 -27.90 8.29
C ILE A 190 -6.37 -26.77 9.28
N TYR A 191 -6.80 -26.94 10.53
CA TYR A 191 -6.54 -25.99 11.61
C TYR A 191 -5.04 -25.77 11.83
N ASN A 192 -4.26 -26.84 11.92
CA ASN A 192 -2.81 -26.76 12.11
C ASN A 192 -2.10 -26.10 10.92
N ALA A 193 -2.49 -26.44 9.68
CA ALA A 193 -1.99 -25.78 8.48
C ALA A 193 -2.34 -24.28 8.46
N GLY A 194 -3.56 -23.94 8.88
CA GLY A 194 -4.00 -22.56 9.06
C GLY A 194 -3.14 -21.79 10.07
N LEU A 195 -2.76 -22.40 11.20
CA LEU A 195 -1.86 -21.79 12.16
C LEU A 195 -0.45 -21.54 11.59
N VAL A 196 0.05 -22.44 10.73
CA VAL A 196 1.34 -22.22 10.05
C VAL A 196 1.24 -21.00 9.12
N ILE A 197 0.14 -20.87 8.38
CA ILE A 197 -0.12 -19.67 7.54
C ILE A 197 -0.24 -18.41 8.40
N ALA A 198 -0.91 -18.48 9.54
CA ALA A 198 -1.04 -17.35 10.46
C ALA A 198 0.33 -16.86 10.93
N TRP A 199 1.19 -17.77 11.37
CA TRP A 199 2.55 -17.45 11.82
C TRP A 199 3.44 -16.95 10.69
N LEU A 200 3.32 -17.53 9.49
CA LEU A 200 4.00 -17.02 8.31
C LEU A 200 3.58 -15.57 8.04
N ALA A 201 2.28 -15.30 7.96
CA ALA A 201 1.77 -13.97 7.69
C ALA A 201 2.12 -12.95 8.79
N VAL A 202 2.08 -13.33 10.07
CA VAL A 202 2.57 -12.50 11.18
C VAL A 202 4.06 -12.20 11.04
N SER A 203 4.86 -13.20 10.64
CA SER A 203 6.31 -13.01 10.41
C SER A 203 6.57 -12.05 9.25
N LEU A 204 5.84 -12.21 8.13
CA LEU A 204 5.90 -11.28 7.00
C LEU A 204 5.53 -9.86 7.42
N MET A 205 4.53 -9.69 8.28
CA MET A 205 4.12 -8.39 8.80
C MET A 205 5.19 -7.75 9.71
N ILE A 206 5.84 -8.54 10.57
CA ILE A 206 6.94 -8.08 11.41
C ILE A 206 8.14 -7.67 10.55
N VAL A 207 8.51 -8.50 9.56
CA VAL A 207 9.59 -8.18 8.63
C VAL A 207 9.26 -6.90 7.86
N ALA A 208 8.05 -6.77 7.32
CA ALA A 208 7.60 -5.55 6.66
C ALA A 208 7.77 -4.31 7.56
N GLY A 209 7.33 -4.40 8.82
CA GLY A 209 7.50 -3.32 9.80
C GLY A 209 8.97 -2.94 10.05
N MET A 210 9.86 -3.94 10.13
CA MET A 210 11.30 -3.72 10.30
C MET A 210 11.95 -3.11 9.04
N LEU A 211 11.56 -3.53 7.84
CA LEU A 211 12.06 -2.96 6.59
C LEU A 211 11.63 -1.49 6.47
N THR A 212 10.37 -1.17 6.77
CA THR A 212 9.89 0.22 6.83
C THR A 212 10.66 1.03 7.85
N LEU A 213 10.86 0.52 9.07
CA LEU A 213 11.64 1.25 10.06
C LEU A 213 13.09 1.48 9.60
N THR A 214 13.70 0.48 8.97
CA THR A 214 15.07 0.57 8.46
C THR A 214 15.17 1.67 7.41
N ASP A 215 14.30 1.66 6.40
CA ASP A 215 14.22 2.72 5.38
C ASP A 215 14.13 4.12 6.01
N GLN A 216 13.17 4.29 6.92
CA GLN A 216 12.92 5.60 7.54
C GLN A 216 14.08 6.04 8.44
N VAL A 217 14.70 5.14 9.19
CA VAL A 217 15.89 5.42 10.01
C VAL A 217 17.08 5.80 9.12
N THR A 218 17.30 5.09 8.01
CA THR A 218 18.43 5.39 7.11
C THR A 218 18.25 6.69 6.35
N THR A 219 17.03 7.02 5.96
CA THR A 219 16.73 8.22 5.16
C THR A 219 16.66 9.47 6.05
N TYR A 220 16.02 9.38 7.22
CA TYR A 220 15.69 10.54 8.05
C TYR A 220 16.44 10.61 9.38
N GLN A 221 17.34 9.67 9.65
CA GLN A 221 18.12 9.62 10.90
C GLN A 221 17.22 9.74 12.14
N LEU A 222 16.11 8.98 12.17
CA LEU A 222 15.01 9.18 13.12
C LEU A 222 15.43 9.33 14.59
N PHE A 223 16.50 8.66 15.01
CA PHE A 223 17.01 8.72 16.39
C PHE A 223 17.88 9.95 16.71
N THR A 224 17.87 10.97 15.84
CA THR A 224 18.61 12.23 16.01
C THR A 224 17.64 13.39 16.24
N GLY A 225 17.94 14.24 17.24
CA GLY A 225 17.16 15.44 17.52
C GLY A 225 15.67 15.13 17.76
N ASN A 226 14.79 15.83 17.05
CA ASN A 226 13.33 15.67 17.16
C ASN A 226 12.74 14.81 16.04
N ASN A 227 13.56 14.15 15.21
CA ASN A 227 13.10 13.48 13.99
C ASN A 227 12.12 12.33 14.28
N LEU A 228 12.36 11.55 15.35
CA LEU A 228 11.43 10.51 15.78
C LEU A 228 10.08 11.10 16.20
N ILE A 229 10.06 12.23 16.88
CA ILE A 229 8.83 12.89 17.31
C ILE A 229 8.08 13.43 16.10
N ALA A 230 8.78 14.08 15.16
CA ALA A 230 8.21 14.54 13.91
C ALA A 230 7.59 13.38 13.12
N TRP A 231 8.31 12.27 12.97
CA TRP A 231 7.82 11.07 12.29
C TRP A 231 6.62 10.44 13.00
N LEU A 232 6.69 10.26 14.32
CA LEU A 232 5.58 9.73 15.11
C LEU A 232 4.39 10.69 15.14
N SER A 233 4.55 11.99 14.93
CA SER A 233 3.42 12.93 14.86
C SER A 233 2.59 12.79 13.57
N THR A 234 3.13 12.10 12.57
CA THR A 234 2.45 11.87 11.30
C THR A 234 1.37 10.80 11.42
N ARG A 235 0.45 10.79 10.46
CA ARG A 235 -0.53 9.71 10.29
C ARG A 235 0.19 8.39 10.01
N PHE A 236 1.21 8.40 9.16
CA PHE A 236 1.99 7.22 8.84
C PHE A 236 2.62 6.58 10.09
N GLY A 237 3.30 7.37 10.93
CA GLY A 237 3.98 6.91 12.14
C GLY A 237 3.03 6.24 13.14
N TRP A 238 1.89 6.88 13.45
CA TRP A 238 0.89 6.27 14.34
C TRP A 238 0.20 5.04 13.74
N MET A 239 -0.08 5.02 12.43
CA MET A 239 -0.65 3.84 11.77
C MET A 239 0.35 2.67 11.75
N TRP A 240 1.63 2.93 11.53
CA TRP A 240 2.70 1.93 11.62
C TRP A 240 2.78 1.35 13.04
N LEU A 241 2.77 2.20 14.07
CA LEU A 241 2.80 1.76 15.47
C LEU A 241 1.55 0.95 15.83
N GLY A 242 0.37 1.42 15.44
CA GLY A 242 -0.89 0.70 15.63
C GLY A 242 -0.87 -0.67 14.95
N ARG A 243 -0.34 -0.76 13.72
CA ARG A 243 -0.19 -2.02 12.98
C ARG A 243 0.73 -3.00 13.71
N LEU A 244 1.85 -2.53 14.27
CA LEU A 244 2.73 -3.37 15.08
C LEU A 244 2.02 -3.90 16.33
N ILE A 245 1.33 -3.03 17.08
CA ILE A 245 0.58 -3.41 18.28
C ILE A 245 -0.44 -4.50 17.94
N VAL A 246 -1.25 -4.30 16.90
CA VAL A 246 -2.26 -5.28 16.45
C VAL A 246 -1.59 -6.60 16.03
N THR A 247 -0.45 -6.53 15.34
CA THR A 247 0.33 -7.72 14.94
C THR A 247 0.84 -8.49 16.16
N PHE A 248 1.35 -7.80 17.19
CA PHE A 248 1.82 -8.44 18.42
C PHE A 248 0.67 -9.03 19.24
N ILE A 249 -0.48 -8.37 19.31
CA ILE A 249 -1.69 -8.92 19.94
C ILE A 249 -2.10 -10.20 19.21
N LEU A 250 -2.13 -10.19 17.88
CA LEU A 250 -2.45 -11.36 17.06
C LEU A 250 -1.44 -12.49 17.32
N ALA A 251 -0.14 -12.20 17.32
CA ALA A 251 0.91 -13.16 17.65
C ALA A 251 0.74 -13.77 19.05
N ALA A 252 0.39 -12.95 20.05
CA ALA A 252 0.15 -13.41 21.42
C ALA A 252 -1.07 -14.36 21.52
N ILE A 253 -2.14 -14.05 20.78
CA ILE A 253 -3.33 -14.93 20.68
C ILE A 253 -2.93 -16.26 20.03
N LEU A 254 -2.22 -16.21 18.90
CA LEU A 254 -1.75 -17.41 18.19
C LEU A 254 -0.82 -18.26 19.06
N GLY A 255 0.05 -17.65 19.86
CA GLY A 255 0.96 -18.35 20.77
C GLY A 255 0.24 -19.11 21.89
N ARG A 256 -0.94 -18.64 22.30
CA ARG A 256 -1.76 -19.29 23.34
C ARG A 256 -2.87 -20.17 22.80
N ILE A 257 -3.13 -20.15 21.49
CA ILE A 257 -4.31 -20.78 20.90
C ILE A 257 -4.40 -22.29 21.16
N ARG A 258 -3.24 -22.97 21.26
CA ARG A 258 -3.15 -24.40 21.56
C ARG A 258 -3.47 -24.75 23.02
N ALA A 259 -3.35 -23.80 23.95
CA ALA A 259 -3.68 -23.98 25.35
C ALA A 259 -5.20 -24.03 25.61
N PHE A 260 -6.00 -23.54 24.66
CA PHE A 260 -7.46 -23.58 24.77
C PHE A 260 -8.03 -24.94 24.33
N PRO A 261 -9.07 -25.46 25.01
CA PRO A 261 -9.82 -26.64 24.57
C PRO A 261 -10.40 -26.43 23.17
N ALA A 262 -10.53 -27.49 22.36
CA ALA A 262 -10.96 -27.38 20.97
C ALA A 262 -12.27 -26.59 20.77
N GLY A 263 -13.28 -26.82 21.63
CA GLY A 263 -14.56 -26.11 21.58
C GLY A 263 -14.53 -24.64 22.02
N ALA A 264 -13.45 -24.18 22.68
CA ALA A 264 -13.28 -22.80 23.09
C ALA A 264 -12.50 -21.95 22.08
N ARG A 265 -12.04 -22.54 20.97
CA ARG A 265 -11.17 -21.88 19.97
C ARG A 265 -11.95 -21.06 18.95
N ASP A 266 -13.22 -21.37 18.68
CA ASP A 266 -13.99 -20.72 17.62
C ASP A 266 -14.17 -19.19 17.82
N PRO A 267 -14.40 -18.67 19.05
CA PRO A 267 -14.38 -17.22 19.29
C PRO A 267 -13.04 -16.55 18.96
N LEU A 268 -11.91 -17.27 19.09
CA LEU A 268 -10.58 -16.73 18.79
C LEU A 268 -10.38 -16.50 17.29
N TRP A 269 -11.10 -17.22 16.42
CA TRP A 269 -11.08 -16.95 14.98
C TRP A 269 -11.79 -15.65 14.63
N TRP A 270 -12.89 -15.33 15.31
CA TRP A 270 -13.55 -14.04 15.17
C TRP A 270 -12.68 -12.89 15.70
N ALA A 271 -11.99 -13.10 16.82
CA ALA A 271 -11.01 -12.14 17.32
C ALA A 271 -9.87 -11.93 16.30
N GLY A 272 -9.34 -13.01 15.71
CA GLY A 272 -8.35 -12.93 14.64
C GLY A 272 -8.86 -12.19 13.40
N LEU A 273 -10.11 -12.41 13.01
CA LEU A 273 -10.75 -11.68 11.91
C LEU A 273 -10.85 -10.18 12.25
N ALA A 274 -11.33 -9.83 13.44
CA ALA A 274 -11.45 -8.43 13.87
C ALA A 274 -10.10 -7.71 13.88
N LEU A 275 -9.05 -8.36 14.39
CA LEU A 275 -7.69 -7.80 14.37
C LEU A 275 -7.16 -7.67 12.94
N THR A 276 -7.47 -8.62 12.06
CA THR A 276 -7.06 -8.55 10.66
C THR A 276 -7.80 -7.46 9.89
N LEU A 277 -9.09 -7.25 10.17
CA LEU A 277 -9.84 -6.10 9.65
C LEU A 277 -9.20 -4.78 10.11
N LEU A 278 -8.76 -4.70 11.37
CA LEU A 278 -8.03 -3.54 11.87
C LEU A 278 -6.69 -3.35 11.13
N LEU A 279 -5.94 -4.43 10.84
CA LEU A 279 -4.74 -4.35 10.00
C LEU A 279 -5.06 -3.81 8.60
N ALA A 280 -6.14 -4.28 7.97
CA ALA A 280 -6.59 -3.77 6.67
C ALA A 280 -6.96 -2.28 6.74
N VAL A 281 -7.66 -1.85 7.80
CA VAL A 281 -7.94 -0.42 8.05
C VAL A 281 -6.64 0.37 8.15
N THR A 282 -5.63 -0.10 8.91
CA THR A 282 -4.35 0.61 8.97
C THR A 282 -3.64 0.68 7.62
N ALA A 283 -3.85 -0.27 6.71
CA ALA A 283 -3.28 -0.26 5.36
C ALA A 283 -3.96 0.78 4.48
N SER A 284 -5.29 0.83 4.50
CA SER A 284 -6.04 1.84 3.75
C SER A 284 -5.87 3.25 4.30
N LEU A 285 -5.69 3.40 5.61
CA LEU A 285 -5.42 4.71 6.20
C LEU A 285 -4.02 5.27 5.87
N ILE A 286 -3.16 4.52 5.20
CA ILE A 286 -1.87 5.02 4.69
C ILE A 286 -1.73 4.80 3.17
N SER A 287 -2.84 4.53 2.47
CA SER A 287 -2.82 4.36 1.01
C SER A 287 -2.81 5.71 0.30
N HIS A 288 -2.57 5.69 -1.01
CA HIS A 288 -2.59 6.89 -1.84
C HIS A 288 -3.95 7.60 -1.81
N SER A 289 -5.02 6.81 -1.74
CA SER A 289 -6.39 7.30 -1.54
C SER A 289 -6.54 8.13 -0.25
N ALA A 290 -5.79 7.80 0.80
CA ALA A 290 -5.81 8.53 2.05
C ALA A 290 -5.03 9.84 2.01
N ALA A 291 -4.11 10.00 1.05
CA ALA A 291 -3.25 11.16 0.89
C ALA A 291 -3.86 12.27 0.01
N LEU A 292 -4.94 11.96 -0.72
CA LEU A 292 -5.66 12.93 -1.54
C LEU A 292 -6.11 14.15 -0.73
N LEU A 293 -5.89 15.35 -1.28
CA LEU A 293 -6.36 16.60 -0.67
C LEU A 293 -7.88 16.79 -0.75
N ARG A 294 -8.55 16.07 -1.66
CA ARG A 294 -10.01 16.11 -1.87
C ARG A 294 -10.56 14.70 -1.99
N ASP A 295 -11.77 14.49 -1.48
CA ASP A 295 -12.50 13.21 -1.52
C ASP A 295 -11.76 12.00 -0.91
N SER A 296 -10.79 12.24 -0.01
CA SER A 296 -9.96 11.19 0.57
C SER A 296 -10.75 10.16 1.37
N LEU A 297 -11.88 10.54 1.99
CA LEU A 297 -12.71 9.60 2.74
C LEU A 297 -13.31 8.53 1.81
N ASN A 298 -13.95 8.93 0.71
CA ASN A 298 -14.55 7.98 -0.23
C ASN A 298 -13.50 7.15 -0.93
N ALA A 299 -12.37 7.75 -1.32
CA ALA A 299 -11.23 7.03 -1.87
C ALA A 299 -10.67 5.99 -0.89
N THR A 300 -10.48 6.35 0.38
CA THR A 300 -9.95 5.46 1.42
C THR A 300 -10.91 4.30 1.73
N LEU A 301 -12.21 4.59 1.83
CA LEU A 301 -13.22 3.55 2.02
C LEU A 301 -13.26 2.61 0.82
N THR A 302 -13.16 3.14 -0.41
CA THR A 302 -13.12 2.31 -1.62
C THR A 302 -11.87 1.43 -1.67
N ASP A 303 -10.72 1.97 -1.28
CA ASP A 303 -9.47 1.22 -1.12
C ASP A 303 -9.58 0.10 -0.08
N LEU A 304 -10.23 0.37 1.07
CA LEU A 304 -10.50 -0.65 2.07
C LEU A 304 -11.40 -1.76 1.52
N VAL A 305 -12.48 -1.42 0.83
CA VAL A 305 -13.34 -2.41 0.17
C VAL A 305 -12.56 -3.24 -0.84
N HIS A 306 -11.68 -2.60 -1.62
CA HIS A 306 -10.82 -3.27 -2.58
C HIS A 306 -9.89 -4.28 -1.88
N LEU A 307 -9.20 -3.86 -0.83
CA LEU A 307 -8.28 -4.72 -0.06
C LEU A 307 -9.01 -5.88 0.62
N LEU A 308 -10.19 -5.64 1.21
CA LEU A 308 -11.00 -6.68 1.83
C LEU A 308 -11.47 -7.71 0.80
N ALA A 309 -11.94 -7.27 -0.37
CA ALA A 309 -12.36 -8.14 -1.46
C ALA A 309 -11.18 -8.96 -2.01
N ALA A 310 -10.00 -8.34 -2.19
CA ALA A 310 -8.77 -9.02 -2.59
C ALA A 310 -8.36 -10.08 -1.57
N GLY A 311 -8.43 -9.74 -0.27
CA GLY A 311 -8.06 -10.64 0.83
C GLY A 311 -8.97 -11.85 0.96
N ILE A 312 -10.29 -11.63 0.94
CA ILE A 312 -11.29 -12.70 1.03
C ILE A 312 -11.20 -13.63 -0.18
N TRP A 313 -11.04 -13.08 -1.39
CA TRP A 313 -10.92 -13.88 -2.60
C TRP A 313 -9.57 -14.60 -2.70
N GLY A 314 -8.47 -13.85 -2.73
CA GLY A 314 -7.12 -14.38 -2.94
C GLY A 314 -6.65 -15.24 -1.76
N GLY A 315 -6.81 -14.77 -0.53
CA GLY A 315 -6.47 -15.54 0.66
C GLY A 315 -7.40 -16.74 0.85
N GLY A 316 -8.69 -16.58 0.53
CA GLY A 316 -9.67 -17.66 0.61
C GLY A 316 -9.40 -18.80 -0.38
N LEU A 317 -8.83 -18.52 -1.57
CA LEU A 317 -8.38 -19.55 -2.51
C LEU A 317 -7.30 -20.46 -1.92
N VAL A 318 -6.35 -19.89 -1.17
CA VAL A 318 -5.31 -20.67 -0.48
C VAL A 318 -5.94 -21.63 0.53
N GLN A 319 -6.92 -21.14 1.31
CA GLN A 319 -7.63 -21.96 2.29
C GLN A 319 -8.51 -23.03 1.64
N LEU A 320 -9.18 -22.68 0.53
CA LEU A 320 -9.98 -23.64 -0.24
C LEU A 320 -9.10 -24.76 -0.81
N ALA A 321 -7.92 -24.44 -1.33
CA ALA A 321 -6.98 -25.44 -1.84
C ALA A 321 -6.49 -26.38 -0.73
N LEU A 322 -6.19 -25.85 0.46
CA LEU A 322 -5.84 -26.67 1.63
C LEU A 322 -6.98 -27.56 2.09
N ALA A 323 -8.20 -27.01 2.18
CA ALA A 323 -9.38 -27.80 2.53
C ALA A 323 -9.59 -28.93 1.51
N ALA A 324 -9.52 -28.63 0.22
CA ALA A 324 -9.66 -29.63 -0.85
C ALA A 324 -8.56 -30.71 -0.82
N TRP A 325 -7.34 -30.35 -0.39
CA TRP A 325 -6.24 -31.29 -0.20
C TRP A 325 -6.50 -32.26 0.95
N TYR A 326 -6.83 -31.76 2.14
CA TYR A 326 -7.02 -32.60 3.32
C TYR A 326 -8.33 -33.40 3.30
N THR A 327 -9.38 -32.90 2.65
CA THR A 327 -10.64 -33.67 2.50
C THR A 327 -10.47 -34.92 1.64
N ARG A 328 -9.34 -35.12 0.95
CA ARG A 328 -8.99 -36.37 0.25
C ARG A 328 -8.93 -37.58 1.19
N GLU A 329 -8.69 -37.36 2.48
CA GLU A 329 -8.63 -38.42 3.49
C GLU A 329 -10.02 -38.86 4.00
N LEU A 330 -11.07 -38.13 3.63
CA LEU A 330 -12.45 -38.48 3.99
C LEU A 330 -13.01 -39.52 3.02
N ALA A 331 -14.02 -40.27 3.48
CA ALA A 331 -14.78 -41.18 2.64
C ALA A 331 -15.34 -40.45 1.39
N PRO A 332 -15.41 -41.10 0.20
CA PRO A 332 -15.77 -40.44 -1.05
C PRO A 332 -17.08 -39.66 -1.02
N ALA A 333 -18.12 -40.21 -0.38
CA ALA A 333 -19.43 -39.55 -0.25
C ALA A 333 -19.31 -38.26 0.58
N THR A 334 -18.73 -38.34 1.77
CA THR A 334 -18.51 -37.20 2.68
C THR A 334 -17.65 -36.11 2.03
N ARG A 335 -16.54 -36.51 1.41
CA ARG A 335 -15.64 -35.60 0.68
C ARG A 335 -16.41 -34.83 -0.40
N THR A 336 -17.23 -35.53 -1.17
CA THR A 336 -18.02 -34.92 -2.25
C THR A 336 -19.00 -33.89 -1.69
N THR A 337 -19.73 -34.24 -0.62
CA THR A 337 -20.68 -33.31 0.02
C THR A 337 -19.98 -32.05 0.56
N ILE A 338 -18.89 -32.20 1.30
CA ILE A 338 -18.15 -31.06 1.87
C ILE A 338 -17.57 -30.18 0.76
N ASN A 339 -16.90 -30.79 -0.22
CA ASN A 339 -16.27 -30.04 -1.31
C ASN A 339 -17.32 -29.30 -2.17
N LEU A 340 -18.48 -29.90 -2.43
CA LEU A 340 -19.57 -29.22 -3.14
C LEU A 340 -20.08 -28.00 -2.37
N LYS A 341 -20.30 -28.12 -1.06
CA LYS A 341 -20.70 -26.99 -0.23
C LYS A 341 -19.66 -25.87 -0.25
N LEU A 342 -18.38 -26.22 -0.04
CA LEU A 342 -17.28 -25.26 -0.06
C LEU A 342 -17.17 -24.56 -1.41
N ILE A 343 -17.24 -25.29 -2.52
CA ILE A 343 -17.16 -24.71 -3.87
C ILE A 343 -18.34 -23.77 -4.12
N VAL A 344 -19.57 -24.16 -3.79
CA VAL A 344 -20.76 -23.32 -4.01
C VAL A 344 -20.69 -22.04 -3.19
N GLN A 345 -20.41 -22.16 -1.88
CA GLN A 345 -20.33 -21.01 -0.99
C GLN A 345 -19.16 -20.08 -1.36
N PHE A 346 -17.99 -20.65 -1.65
CA PHE A 346 -16.84 -19.87 -2.08
C PHE A 346 -17.07 -19.22 -3.43
N SER A 347 -17.77 -19.86 -4.38
CA SER A 347 -18.09 -19.26 -5.68
C SER A 347 -18.97 -18.02 -5.55
N LEU A 348 -19.90 -18.00 -4.60
CA LEU A 348 -20.72 -16.81 -4.30
C LEU A 348 -19.85 -15.69 -3.73
N LEU A 349 -19.01 -16.00 -2.72
CA LEU A 349 -18.08 -15.01 -2.14
C LEU A 349 -17.08 -14.49 -3.17
N ALA A 350 -16.56 -15.36 -4.03
CA ALA A 350 -15.64 -14.99 -5.09
C ALA A 350 -16.33 -14.10 -6.14
N GLY A 351 -17.57 -14.42 -6.53
CA GLY A 351 -18.36 -13.58 -7.45
C GLY A 351 -18.59 -12.18 -6.89
N LEU A 352 -19.00 -12.07 -5.61
CA LEU A 352 -19.16 -10.78 -4.92
C LEU A 352 -17.82 -10.04 -4.82
N SER A 353 -16.76 -10.72 -4.40
CA SER A 353 -15.43 -10.12 -4.23
C SER A 353 -14.86 -9.61 -5.55
N VAL A 354 -14.97 -10.39 -6.63
CA VAL A 354 -14.53 -9.95 -7.97
C VAL A 354 -15.36 -8.77 -8.46
N GLY A 355 -16.69 -8.77 -8.23
CA GLY A 355 -17.53 -7.61 -8.54
C GLY A 355 -17.10 -6.36 -7.79
N LEU A 356 -16.82 -6.48 -6.49
CA LEU A 356 -16.31 -5.38 -5.67
C LEU A 356 -14.92 -4.91 -6.14
N LEU A 357 -14.01 -5.83 -6.48
CA LEU A 357 -12.69 -5.50 -7.01
C LEU A 357 -12.78 -4.72 -8.33
N LEU A 358 -13.67 -5.12 -9.23
CA LEU A 358 -13.89 -4.41 -10.50
C LEU A 358 -14.44 -3.02 -10.27
N ALA A 359 -15.48 -2.89 -9.43
CA ALA A 359 -16.09 -1.60 -9.14
C ALA A 359 -15.12 -0.63 -8.44
N SER A 360 -14.51 -1.08 -7.35
CA SER A 360 -13.55 -0.30 -6.57
C SER A 360 -12.28 0.01 -7.36
N GLY A 361 -11.73 -0.98 -8.09
CA GLY A 361 -10.55 -0.79 -8.93
C GLY A 361 -10.78 0.22 -10.05
N SER A 362 -11.95 0.18 -10.69
CA SER A 362 -12.32 1.16 -11.73
C SER A 362 -12.42 2.58 -11.16
N TYR A 363 -13.04 2.74 -9.99
CA TYR A 363 -13.13 4.03 -9.31
C TYR A 363 -11.73 4.54 -8.91
N LEU A 364 -10.91 3.71 -8.27
CA LEU A 364 -9.55 4.10 -7.85
C LEU A 364 -8.67 4.46 -9.05
N ALA A 365 -8.74 3.69 -10.15
CA ALA A 365 -8.01 3.99 -11.38
C ALA A 365 -8.43 5.34 -11.97
N SER A 366 -9.72 5.69 -11.94
CA SER A 366 -10.21 6.98 -12.44
C SER A 366 -9.70 8.20 -11.66
N ILE A 367 -9.27 8.00 -10.42
CA ILE A 367 -8.75 9.06 -9.54
C ILE A 367 -7.23 9.18 -9.65
N HIS A 368 -6.52 8.05 -9.79
CA HIS A 368 -5.06 8.01 -9.69
C HIS A 368 -4.32 7.97 -11.04
N VAL A 369 -4.98 7.62 -12.15
CA VAL A 369 -4.35 7.52 -13.47
C VAL A 369 -4.79 8.70 -14.35
N ALA A 370 -3.83 9.57 -14.70
CA ALA A 370 -4.12 10.84 -15.36
C ALA A 370 -4.57 10.71 -16.84
N THR A 371 -4.05 9.75 -17.62
CA THR A 371 -4.42 9.60 -19.05
C THR A 371 -4.19 8.21 -19.63
N TRP A 372 -5.10 7.76 -20.51
CA TRP A 372 -5.04 6.51 -21.29
C TRP A 372 -3.98 6.51 -22.42
N THR A 373 -3.37 7.67 -22.73
CA THR A 373 -2.47 7.88 -23.89
C THR A 373 -1.00 7.50 -23.67
N ALA A 374 -0.59 7.15 -22.45
CA ALA A 374 0.80 6.75 -22.13
C ALA A 374 1.18 5.35 -22.65
N LEU A 375 0.21 4.55 -23.11
CA LEU A 375 0.37 3.15 -23.49
C LEU A 375 1.12 2.93 -24.82
N PHE A 376 0.92 3.81 -25.81
CA PHE A 376 1.51 3.65 -27.15
C PHE A 376 2.75 4.52 -27.41
N GLY A 377 3.10 5.40 -26.46
CA GLY A 377 4.12 6.42 -26.63
C GLY A 377 5.44 6.20 -25.87
N THR A 378 5.49 5.26 -24.91
CA THR A 378 6.63 5.12 -23.99
C THR A 378 7.40 3.81 -24.21
N THR A 379 8.68 3.80 -23.84
CA THR A 379 9.57 2.63 -23.93
C THR A 379 9.09 1.47 -23.05
N TYR A 380 8.41 1.76 -21.94
CA TYR A 380 7.76 0.77 -21.08
C TYR A 380 6.64 0.00 -21.80
N GLY A 381 5.81 0.69 -22.60
CA GLY A 381 4.76 0.07 -23.43
C GLY A 381 5.27 -0.73 -24.65
N ARG A 382 6.57 -0.63 -24.99
CA ARG A 382 7.20 -1.41 -26.07
C ARG A 382 7.97 -2.65 -25.56
N ILE A 383 8.21 -2.75 -24.25
CA ILE A 383 9.00 -3.83 -23.63
C ILE A 383 8.11 -4.86 -22.90
N LEU A 384 6.89 -4.48 -22.50
CA LEU A 384 5.80 -5.43 -22.21
C LEU A 384 5.30 -6.06 -23.52
#